data_AF-A0A7K5YNH8-F1
#
_entry.id   AF-A0A7K5YNH8-F1
#
_cell.length_a   1.000
_cell.length_b   1.000
_cell.length_c   1.000
_cell.angle_alpha   90.00
_cell.angle_beta   90.00
_cell.angle_gamma   90.00
#
_symmetry.space_group_name_H-M   'P 1'
#
loop_
_entity.id
_entity.type
_entity.pdbx_description
1 polymer ?
#
loop_
_entity_poly.entity_id
_entity_poly.type
_entity_poly.pdbx_seq_one_letter_code
_entity_poly.pdbx_strand_id
1 'polypeptide(L)'
;GWSKQHDNVLYRLLIPLQPPPGHDFCLELGTAEETLSSSSCLRVQLQCMCMREQLLEDMLCFLHHSEDELECQEPSLLKTLCTDSYLDIEKTASWFQTLVKDAWKLMPQSHHCELTVLPTARSCKLRLKNGEEALNMEMIFGV
;
A
#
# COMPACT_ATOMS: atom_id res chain seq x y z
N GLY A 1 -9.55 -42.56 -11.80
CA GLY A 1 -10.28 -41.29 -11.90
C GLY A 1 -9.25 -40.20 -11.90
N TRP A 2 -9.17 -39.43 -12.99
CA TRP A 2 -8.23 -38.31 -13.08
C TRP A 2 -8.83 -37.15 -12.28
N SER A 3 -8.29 -36.88 -11.09
CA SER A 3 -8.62 -35.65 -10.38
C SER A 3 -8.04 -34.49 -11.19
N LYS A 4 -8.91 -33.62 -11.71
CA LYS A 4 -8.50 -32.30 -12.22
C LYS A 4 -7.82 -31.58 -11.05
N GLN A 5 -6.50 -31.60 -11.02
CA GLN A 5 -5.74 -30.68 -10.19
C GLN A 5 -6.08 -29.29 -10.75
N HIS A 6 -6.98 -28.57 -10.08
CA HIS A 6 -7.33 -27.21 -10.47
C HIS A 6 -6.06 -26.40 -10.25
N ASP A 7 -5.40 -26.04 -11.34
CA ASP A 7 -4.12 -25.34 -11.32
C ASP A 7 -4.28 -23.99 -10.62
N ASN A 8 -3.99 -24.01 -9.33
CA ASN A 8 -4.05 -22.88 -8.42
C ASN A 8 -2.76 -22.05 -8.62
N VAL A 9 -2.49 -21.58 -9.85
CA VAL A 9 -1.26 -20.86 -10.18
C VAL A 9 -1.21 -19.59 -9.34
N LEU A 10 -0.14 -19.45 -8.56
CA LEU A 10 0.11 -18.27 -7.73
C LEU A 10 1.04 -17.33 -8.50
N TYR A 11 0.50 -16.19 -8.92
CA TYR A 11 1.30 -15.10 -9.47
C TYR A 11 1.77 -14.20 -8.34
N ARG A 12 3.08 -13.94 -8.26
CA ARG A 12 3.64 -12.96 -7.32
C ARG A 12 3.97 -11.68 -8.08
N LEU A 13 3.38 -10.58 -7.63
CA LEU A 13 3.58 -9.26 -8.20
C LEU A 13 4.26 -8.35 -7.17
N LEU A 14 5.30 -7.65 -7.59
CA LEU A 14 5.90 -6.60 -6.78
C LEU A 14 5.16 -5.29 -7.06
N ILE A 15 4.70 -4.63 -5.99
CA ILE A 15 4.05 -3.32 -6.02
C ILE A 15 5.06 -2.30 -5.48
N PRO A 16 5.68 -1.49 -6.34
CA PRO A 16 6.57 -0.42 -5.89
C PRO A 16 5.74 0.69 -5.23
N LEU A 17 6.08 1.00 -3.98
CA LEU A 17 5.53 2.09 -3.22
C LEU A 17 6.41 3.32 -3.43
N GLN A 18 5.77 4.43 -3.78
CA GLN A 18 6.42 5.73 -3.88
C GLN A 18 5.83 6.66 -2.83
N PRO A 19 6.66 7.51 -2.19
CA PRO A 19 6.12 8.49 -1.26
C PRO A 19 5.22 9.48 -2.02
N PRO A 20 4.05 9.84 -1.45
CA PRO A 20 3.23 10.91 -2.00
C PRO A 20 3.95 12.26 -1.84
N PRO A 21 3.56 13.31 -2.58
CA PRO A 21 4.12 14.65 -2.44
C PRO A 21 4.18 15.13 -0.98
N GLY A 22 5.27 15.82 -0.64
CA GLY A 22 5.54 16.28 0.73
C GLY A 22 6.05 15.20 1.69
N HIS A 23 6.28 13.98 1.21
CA HIS A 23 6.86 12.90 1.98
C HIS A 23 8.12 12.36 1.31
N ASP A 24 9.01 11.80 2.11
CA ASP A 24 10.19 11.09 1.66
C ASP A 24 10.34 9.75 2.39
N PHE A 25 10.86 8.76 1.69
CA PHE A 25 11.08 7.40 2.20
C PHE A 25 12.56 7.17 2.47
N CYS A 26 12.91 7.05 3.74
CA CYS A 26 14.27 6.78 4.20
C CYS A 26 14.37 5.32 4.66
N LEU A 27 15.16 4.51 3.96
CA LEU A 27 15.44 3.14 4.37
C LEU A 27 16.46 3.12 5.50
N GLU A 28 16.07 2.60 6.65
CA GLU A 28 16.94 2.41 7.81
C GLU A 28 17.21 0.91 8.00
N LEU A 29 18.50 0.56 8.09
CA LEU A 29 18.94 -0.82 8.34
C LEU A 29 19.18 -0.99 9.83
N GLY A 30 18.61 -2.03 10.43
CA GLY A 30 18.84 -2.37 11.83
C GLY A 30 20.34 -2.51 12.16
N THR A 31 20.75 -2.03 13.33
CA THR A 31 22.13 -2.19 13.80
C THR A 31 22.39 -3.64 14.23
N ALA A 32 23.64 -4.11 14.06
CA ALA A 32 24.04 -5.51 14.21
C ALA A 32 23.78 -6.15 15.60
N GLU A 33 23.42 -5.37 16.63
CA GLU A 33 23.08 -5.88 17.97
C GLU A 33 21.62 -6.38 18.09
N GLU A 34 20.76 -6.11 17.10
CA GLU A 34 19.39 -6.65 17.03
C GLU A 34 19.36 -7.96 16.22
N THR A 35 20.07 -8.97 16.73
CA THR A 35 20.08 -10.31 16.13
C THR A 35 18.72 -11.00 16.32
N LEU A 36 17.93 -11.09 15.23
CA LEU A 36 17.11 -12.25 14.80
C LEU A 36 16.20 -11.92 13.59
N SER A 37 16.07 -10.65 13.22
CA SER A 37 15.45 -10.22 11.98
C SER A 37 16.17 -8.96 11.54
N SER A 38 16.91 -9.01 10.44
CA SER A 38 17.39 -7.81 9.76
C SER A 38 16.18 -7.06 9.19
N SER A 39 15.40 -6.43 10.06
CA SER A 39 14.25 -5.62 9.71
C SER A 39 14.78 -4.31 9.15
N SER A 40 14.79 -4.21 7.83
CA SER A 40 14.79 -2.92 7.18
C SER A 40 13.50 -2.20 7.54
N CYS A 41 13.60 -1.04 8.16
CA CYS A 41 12.46 -0.20 8.50
C CYS A 41 12.43 0.98 7.53
N LEU A 42 11.23 1.37 7.10
CA LEU A 42 11.06 2.51 6.21
C LEU A 42 10.58 3.70 7.02
N ARG A 43 11.46 4.65 7.30
CA ARG A 43 11.10 5.89 7.96
C ARG A 43 10.50 6.86 6.95
N VAL A 44 9.38 7.46 7.30
CA VAL A 44 8.72 8.49 6.50
C VAL A 44 9.07 9.85 7.09
N GLN A 45 9.55 10.76 6.26
CA GLN A 45 9.87 12.13 6.64
C GLN A 45 9.02 13.10 5.84
N LEU A 46 8.76 14.29 6.39
CA LEU A 46 8.12 15.37 5.65
C LEU A 46 9.16 16.18 4.89
N GLN A 47 8.83 16.53 3.66
CA GLN A 47 9.60 17.46 2.83
C GLN A 47 8.83 18.77 2.69
N CYS A 48 9.55 19.90 2.73
CA CYS A 48 8.93 21.20 2.49
C CYS A 48 8.43 21.29 1.05
N MET A 49 7.15 21.62 0.89
CA MET A 49 6.49 21.77 -0.41
C MET A 49 6.08 23.22 -0.73
N CYS A 50 6.49 24.23 0.04
CA CYS A 50 6.04 25.62 -0.15
C CYS A 50 6.30 26.16 -1.56
N MET A 51 7.41 25.76 -2.20
CA MET A 51 7.66 26.16 -3.59
C MET A 51 6.63 25.56 -4.55
N ARG A 52 6.23 24.30 -4.34
CA ARG A 52 5.19 23.64 -5.16
C ARG A 52 3.82 24.24 -4.87
N GLU A 53 3.49 24.41 -3.60
CA GLU A 53 2.26 25.05 -3.14
C GLU A 53 2.06 26.41 -3.82
N GLN A 54 3.07 27.27 -3.86
CA GLN A 54 3.00 28.58 -4.52
C GLN A 54 2.88 28.52 -6.05
N LEU A 55 3.32 27.43 -6.69
CA LEU A 55 3.37 27.32 -8.15
C LEU A 55 2.20 26.55 -8.74
N LEU A 56 1.72 25.53 -8.03
CA LEU A 56 0.68 24.61 -8.50
C LEU A 56 -0.61 24.74 -7.69
N GLU A 57 -0.54 25.25 -6.46
CA GLU A 57 -1.68 25.39 -5.53
C GLU A 57 -2.50 24.09 -5.39
N ASP A 58 -1.85 22.93 -5.61
CA ASP A 58 -2.48 21.60 -5.59
C ASP A 58 -2.42 20.92 -4.21
N MET A 59 -1.59 21.47 -3.30
CA MET A 59 -1.46 21.00 -1.93
C MET A 59 -0.87 22.09 -1.04
N LEU A 60 -1.18 22.02 0.25
CA LEU A 60 -0.56 22.80 1.32
C LEU A 60 0.65 22.05 1.90
N CYS A 61 1.68 22.80 2.26
CA CYS A 61 2.89 22.28 2.89
C CYS A 61 2.61 21.79 4.33
N PHE A 62 2.75 20.48 4.56
CA PHE A 62 2.58 19.86 5.88
C PHE A 62 3.49 20.41 6.99
N LEU A 63 4.64 21.01 6.64
CA LEU A 63 5.60 21.54 7.63
C LEU A 63 5.28 22.96 8.10
N HIS A 64 4.54 23.74 7.31
CA HIS A 64 4.38 25.18 7.54
C HIS A 64 2.93 25.63 7.70
N HIS A 65 1.96 24.74 7.47
CA HIS A 65 0.56 24.96 7.82
C HIS A 65 0.20 24.30 9.15
N SER A 66 -0.75 24.91 9.84
CA SER A 66 -1.37 24.35 11.03
C SER A 66 -2.25 23.13 10.70
N GLU A 67 -2.57 22.34 11.71
CA GLU A 67 -3.42 21.15 11.54
C GLU A 67 -4.83 21.51 11.04
N ASP A 68 -5.40 22.60 11.54
CA ASP A 68 -6.72 23.11 11.14
C ASP A 68 -6.75 23.51 9.65
N GLU A 69 -5.68 24.15 9.15
CA GLU A 69 -5.56 24.51 7.73
C GLU A 69 -5.43 23.28 6.83
N LEU A 70 -4.82 22.21 7.35
CA LEU A 70 -4.60 20.95 6.62
C LEU A 70 -5.84 20.04 6.56
N GLU A 71 -6.93 20.36 7.27
CA GLU A 71 -8.18 19.59 7.21
C GLU A 71 -8.84 19.62 5.82
N CYS A 72 -8.52 20.64 5.01
CA CYS A 72 -9.03 20.75 3.64
C CYS A 72 -8.36 19.80 2.63
N GLN A 73 -7.29 19.09 3.02
CA GLN A 73 -6.60 18.15 2.15
C GLN A 73 -6.52 16.75 2.76
N GLU A 74 -6.06 15.78 1.97
CA GLU A 74 -5.88 14.42 2.47
C GLU A 74 -4.92 14.39 3.67
N PRO A 75 -5.21 13.59 4.70
CA PRO A 75 -4.33 13.46 5.86
C PRO A 75 -2.93 12.99 5.43
N SER A 76 -1.90 13.52 6.09
CA SER A 76 -0.52 13.06 5.89
C SER A 76 -0.41 11.54 6.07
N LEU A 77 0.47 10.93 5.27
CA LEU A 77 0.83 9.52 5.39
C LEU A 77 1.25 9.14 6.82
N LEU A 78 1.86 10.08 7.55
CA LEU A 78 2.27 9.92 8.94
C LEU A 78 1.09 9.66 9.88
N LYS A 79 -0.09 10.22 9.58
CA LYS A 79 -1.30 10.04 10.39
C LYS A 79 -2.08 8.78 10.02
N THR A 80 -1.88 8.23 8.82
CA THR A 80 -2.72 7.16 8.26
C THR A 80 -2.01 5.81 8.23
N LEU A 81 -0.87 5.73 7.53
CA LEU A 81 -0.18 4.45 7.26
C LEU A 81 1.10 4.28 8.07
N CYS A 82 1.46 5.22 8.93
CA CYS A 82 2.66 5.11 9.77
C CYS A 82 2.33 4.76 11.24
N THR A 83 3.33 4.21 11.91
CA THR A 83 3.41 4.06 13.37
C THR A 83 4.77 4.63 13.79
N ASP A 84 4.77 5.65 14.65
CA ASP A 84 5.97 6.37 15.11
C ASP A 84 6.87 6.89 13.97
N SER A 85 6.27 7.38 12.89
CA SER A 85 6.95 7.83 11.64
C SER A 85 7.57 6.72 10.79
N TYR A 86 7.33 5.45 11.09
CA TYR A 86 7.71 4.33 10.23
C TYR A 86 6.50 3.82 9.47
N LEU A 87 6.67 3.48 8.20
CA LEU A 87 5.58 2.91 7.41
C LEU A 87 5.17 1.56 8.00
N ASP A 88 3.92 1.47 8.42
CA ASP A 88 3.35 0.29 9.04
C ASP A 88 2.84 -0.64 7.93
N ILE A 89 3.51 -1.78 7.77
CA ILE A 89 3.21 -2.73 6.70
C ILE A 89 1.81 -3.32 6.82
N GLU A 90 1.26 -3.44 8.03
CA GLU A 90 -0.07 -4.00 8.26
C GLU A 90 -1.16 -2.99 7.92
N LYS A 91 -0.98 -1.74 8.34
CA LYS A 91 -1.86 -0.63 7.91
C LYS A 91 -1.82 -0.46 6.39
N THR A 92 -0.62 -0.50 5.80
CA THR A 92 -0.42 -0.38 4.34
C THR A 92 -1.09 -1.52 3.59
N ALA A 93 -0.93 -2.77 4.04
CA ALA A 93 -1.59 -3.92 3.43
C ALA A 93 -3.11 -3.82 3.53
N SER A 94 -3.65 -3.44 4.69
CA SER A 94 -5.08 -3.27 4.92
C SER A 94 -5.68 -2.17 4.04
N TRP A 95 -5.02 -1.02 3.97
CA TRP A 95 -5.39 0.08 3.08
C TRP A 95 -5.41 -0.38 1.62
N PHE A 96 -4.35 -1.03 1.16
CA PHE A 96 -4.24 -1.48 -0.22
C PHE A 96 -5.27 -2.57 -0.57
N GLN A 97 -5.56 -3.48 0.37
CA GLN A 97 -6.63 -4.48 0.21
C GLN A 97 -8.01 -3.82 0.06
N THR A 98 -8.26 -2.73 0.77
CA THR A 98 -9.50 -1.94 0.62
C THR A 98 -9.54 -1.24 -0.74
N LEU A 99 -8.44 -0.59 -1.12
CA LEU A 99 -8.28 0.05 -2.43
C LEU A 99 -8.54 -0.93 -3.58
N VAL A 100 -7.98 -2.14 -3.54
CA VAL A 100 -8.19 -3.16 -4.56
C VAL A 100 -9.66 -3.57 -4.65
N LYS A 101 -10.35 -3.74 -3.51
CA LYS A 101 -11.78 -4.07 -3.50
C LYS A 101 -12.62 -2.97 -4.14
N ASP A 102 -12.32 -1.72 -3.81
CA ASP A 102 -13.08 -0.58 -4.31
C ASP A 102 -12.80 -0.33 -5.80
N ALA A 103 -11.55 -0.42 -6.22
CA ALA A 103 -11.17 -0.36 -7.62
C ALA A 103 -11.82 -1.50 -8.43
N TRP A 104 -11.87 -2.73 -7.89
CA TRP A 104 -12.49 -3.87 -8.57
C TRP A 104 -13.96 -3.62 -8.91
N LYS A 105 -14.72 -2.98 -8.00
CA LYS A 105 -16.14 -2.65 -8.23
C LYS A 105 -16.35 -1.73 -9.44
N LEU A 106 -15.32 -0.96 -9.83
CA LEU A 106 -15.36 -0.04 -10.96
C LEU A 106 -14.89 -0.69 -12.28
N MET A 107 -14.33 -1.90 -12.21
CA MET A 107 -13.80 -2.60 -13.39
C MET A 107 -14.90 -3.37 -14.13
N PRO A 108 -14.98 -3.32 -15.48
CA PRO A 108 -15.96 -4.10 -16.25
C PRO A 108 -15.88 -5.61 -16.00
N GLN A 109 -14.71 -6.12 -15.64
CA GLN A 109 -14.44 -7.53 -15.36
C GLN A 109 -15.20 -8.02 -14.11
N SER A 110 -15.57 -7.12 -13.19
CA SER A 110 -16.31 -7.48 -11.97
C SER A 110 -17.70 -8.07 -12.25
N HIS A 111 -18.28 -7.81 -13.43
CA HIS A 111 -19.55 -8.40 -13.84
C HIS A 111 -19.45 -9.89 -14.22
N HIS A 112 -18.25 -10.36 -14.55
CA HIS A 112 -18.02 -11.70 -15.10
C HIS A 112 -17.08 -12.54 -14.22
N CYS A 113 -16.33 -11.89 -13.32
CA CYS A 113 -15.33 -12.52 -12.48
C CYS A 113 -15.51 -12.06 -11.02
N GLU A 114 -15.44 -13.01 -10.10
CA GLU A 114 -15.50 -12.76 -8.67
C GLU A 114 -14.08 -12.54 -8.12
N LEU A 115 -13.87 -11.42 -7.43
CA LEU A 115 -12.64 -11.14 -6.68
C LEU A 115 -12.86 -11.36 -5.19
N THR A 116 -12.03 -12.19 -4.58
CA THR A 116 -11.94 -12.36 -3.13
C THR A 116 -10.57 -11.91 -2.65
N VAL A 117 -10.52 -10.97 -1.69
CA VAL A 117 -9.29 -10.66 -0.96
C VAL A 117 -9.15 -11.65 0.19
N LEU A 118 -8.01 -12.34 0.24
CA LEU A 118 -7.68 -13.31 1.28
C LEU A 118 -7.02 -12.60 2.47
N PRO A 119 -7.23 -13.06 3.71
CA PRO A 119 -6.65 -12.43 4.89
C PRO A 119 -5.13 -12.59 4.91
N THR A 120 -4.41 -11.47 4.80
CA THR A 120 -2.95 -11.38 4.89
C THR A 120 -2.53 -10.10 5.58
N ALA A 121 -1.54 -10.19 6.48
CA ALA A 121 -1.07 -9.04 7.26
C ALA A 121 -0.05 -8.17 6.51
N ARG A 122 0.80 -8.74 5.66
CA ARG A 122 1.96 -8.03 5.07
C ARG A 122 2.00 -8.01 3.54
N SER A 123 0.94 -8.49 2.92
CA SER A 123 0.77 -8.55 1.47
C SER A 123 -0.70 -8.43 1.13
N CYS A 124 -1.03 -8.33 -0.16
CA CYS A 124 -2.40 -8.41 -0.63
C CYS A 124 -2.55 -9.68 -1.47
N LYS A 125 -3.20 -10.70 -0.90
CA LYS A 125 -3.55 -11.92 -1.61
C LYS A 125 -4.96 -11.82 -2.17
N LEU A 126 -5.09 -12.13 -3.45
CA LEU A 126 -6.35 -12.09 -4.18
C LEU A 126 -6.61 -13.45 -4.79
N ARG A 127 -7.89 -13.81 -4.86
CA ARG A 127 -8.39 -14.91 -5.67
C ARG A 127 -9.39 -14.33 -6.67
N LEU A 128 -9.13 -14.58 -7.95
CA LEU A 128 -10.07 -14.30 -9.04
C LEU A 128 -10.71 -15.60 -9.46
N LYS A 129 -12.04 -15.62 -9.57
CA LYS A 129 -12.80 -16.79 -9.99
C LYS A 129 -13.66 -16.45 -11.20
N ASN A 130 -13.58 -17.29 -12.23
CA ASN A 130 -14.39 -17.19 -13.44
C ASN A 130 -14.96 -18.59 -13.74
N GLY A 131 -16.22 -18.82 -13.36
CA GLY A 131 -16.83 -20.15 -13.43
C GLY A 131 -16.10 -21.17 -12.54
N GLU A 132 -15.58 -22.24 -13.13
CA GLU A 132 -14.79 -23.28 -12.44
C GLU A 132 -13.30 -22.94 -12.33
N GLU A 133 -12.83 -21.94 -13.09
CA GLU A 133 -11.44 -21.52 -13.09
C GLU A 133 -11.16 -20.53 -11.95
N ALA A 134 -10.01 -20.68 -11.31
CA ALA A 134 -9.56 -19.79 -10.25
C ALA A 134 -8.07 -19.45 -10.42
N LEU A 135 -7.75 -18.19 -10.18
CA LEU A 135 -6.40 -17.64 -10.21
C LEU A 135 -6.09 -17.07 -8.83
N ASN A 136 -4.87 -17.28 -8.31
CA ASN A 136 -4.42 -16.55 -7.12
C ASN A 136 -3.28 -15.62 -7.47
N MET A 137 -3.30 -14.45 -6.85
CA MET A 137 -2.27 -13.43 -6.98
C MET A 137 -1.84 -13.00 -5.58
N GLU A 138 -0.55 -12.84 -5.38
CA GLU A 138 0.03 -12.27 -4.18
C GLU A 138 0.81 -11.03 -4.57
N MET A 139 0.33 -9.87 -4.13
CA MET A 139 0.96 -8.57 -4.32
C MET A 139 1.81 -8.25 -3.10
N ILE A 140 3.11 -8.07 -3.32
CA ILE A 140 4.13 -7.81 -2.30
C ILE A 140 4.59 -6.36 -2.47
N PHE A 141 4.68 -5.62 -1.38
CA PHE A 141 5.09 -4.21 -1.41
C PHE A 141 6.61 -4.10 -1.41
N GLY A 142 7.15 -3.20 -2.23
CA GLY A 142 8.57 -2.85 -2.26
C GLY A 142 8.76 -1.34 -2.32
N VAL A 143 9.95 -0.85 -1.98
CA VAL A 143 10.37 0.55 -2.09
C VAL A 143 11.66 0.66 -2.87
#